data_AF-Q65YR2-F1
#
_entry.id   AF-Q65YR2-F1
#
_cell.length_a   1.000
_cell.length_b   1.000
_cell.length_c   1.000
_cell.angle_alpha   90.00
_cell.angle_beta   90.00
_cell.angle_gamma   90.00
#
_symmetry.space_group_name_H-M   'P 1'
#
loop_
_entity.id
_entity.type
_entity.pdbx_description
1 polymer ?
#
loop_
_entity_poly.entity_id
_entity_poly.type
_entity_poly.pdbx_seq_one_letter_code
_entity_poly.pdbx_strand_id
1 'polypeptide(L)' 'MAEYNYSHEPNAVINLRVWALGQMVWGAFLAAVGVVVVICLLVGTYLAGLLLPEQSKQAPSPYGALEIVQTIDVA' A
#
# COMPACT_ATOMS: atom_id res chain seq x y z
N MET A 1 56.70 2.53 31.50
CA MET A 1 56.28 3.37 30.36
C MET A 1 55.29 2.52 29.59
N ALA A 2 53.99 2.84 29.67
CA ALA A 2 52.97 2.02 29.03
C ALA A 2 52.96 2.35 27.54
N GLU A 3 53.37 1.36 26.75
CA GLU A 3 53.40 1.40 25.30
C GLU A 3 51.98 1.66 24.79
N TYR A 4 51.82 2.76 24.06
CA TYR A 4 50.56 3.10 23.41
C TYR A 4 50.37 2.08 22.27
N ASN A 5 49.63 1.02 22.55
CA ASN A 5 49.17 0.09 21.53
C ASN A 5 48.24 0.88 20.61
N TYR A 6 48.81 1.41 19.53
CA TYR A 6 48.08 2.02 18.44
C TYR A 6 47.40 0.86 17.68
N SER A 7 46.34 0.31 18.29
CA SER A 7 45.49 -0.66 17.64
C SER A 7 44.94 0.01 16.39
N HIS A 8 45.35 -0.53 15.25
CA HIS A 8 44.93 -0.17 13.91
C HIS A 8 43.47 -0.64 13.73
N GLU A 9 42.56 -0.17 14.59
CA GLU A 9 41.14 -0.50 14.53
C GLU A 9 40.53 0.38 13.44
N PRO A 10 40.05 -0.19 12.33
CA PRO A 10 39.38 0.59 11.30
C PRO A 10 38.13 1.22 11.93
N ASN A 11 38.27 2.50 12.28
CA ASN A 11 37.26 3.48 12.65
C ASN A 11 35.88 2.89 13.00
N ALA A 12 35.71 2.42 14.24
CA ALA A 12 34.43 1.86 14.74
C ALA A 12 33.23 2.79 14.48
N VAL A 13 33.48 4.10 14.49
CA VAL A 13 32.50 5.14 14.16
C VAL A 13 31.99 5.03 12.72
N ILE A 14 32.87 4.75 11.76
CA ILE A 14 32.49 4.58 10.34
C ILE A 14 31.64 3.32 10.18
N ASN A 15 32.02 2.21 10.82
CA ASN A 15 31.26 0.97 10.77
C ASN A 15 29.86 1.11 11.37
N LEU A 16 29.74 1.81 12.50
CA LEU A 16 28.45 2.12 13.12
C LEU A 16 27.56 2.97 12.20
N ARG A 17 28.13 3.98 11.55
CA ARG A 17 27.38 4.84 10.62
C ARG A 17 26.90 4.06 9.40
N VAL A 18 27.77 3.25 8.79
CA VAL A 18 27.42 2.41 7.64
C VAL A 18 26.35 1.40 8.01
N TRP A 19 26.43 0.81 9.21
CA TRP A 19 25.41 -0.10 9.71
C TRP A 19 24.06 0.59 9.90
N ALA A 20 24.04 1.77 10.54
CA ALA A 20 22.81 2.55 10.74
C ALA A 20 22.18 3.00 9.42
N LEU A 21 23.00 3.48 8.47
CA LEU A 21 22.57 3.84 7.12
C LEU A 21 22.02 2.62 6.37
N GLY A 22 22.67 1.46 6.48
CA GLY A 22 22.21 0.22 5.90
C GLY A 22 20.84 -0.20 6.43
N GLN A 23 20.62 -0.10 7.75
CA GLN A 23 19.32 -0.39 8.36
C GLN A 23 18.23 0.61 7.95
N MET A 24 18.56 1.89 7.83
CA MET A 24 17.60 2.89 7.37
C MET A 24 17.18 2.67 5.93
N VAL A 25 18.12 2.37 5.04
CA VAL A 25 17.81 2.10 3.62
C VAL A 25 17.00 0.82 3.49
N TRP A 26 17.37 -0.24 4.21
CA TRP A 26 16.65 -1.51 4.17
C TRP A 26 15.24 -1.39 4.76
N GLY A 27 15.11 -0.70 5.89
CA GLY A 27 13.81 -0.42 6.50
C GLY A 27 12.93 0.45 5.60
N ALA A 28 13.49 1.49 5.00
CA ALA A 28 12.77 2.34 4.05
C ALA A 28 12.34 1.56 2.79
N PHE A 29 13.19 0.66 2.28
CA PHE A 29 12.87 -0.20 1.15
C PHE A 29 11.71 -1.14 1.47
N LEU A 30 11.77 -1.86 2.60
CA LEU A 30 10.69 -2.75 3.02
C LEU A 30 9.37 -1.99 3.26
N ALA A 31 9.44 -0.82 3.88
CA ALA A 31 8.28 0.04 4.07
C ALA A 31 7.70 0.51 2.73
N ALA A 32 8.56 0.94 1.79
CA ALA A 32 8.14 1.35 0.46
C ALA A 32 7.47 0.20 -0.31
N VAL A 33 8.01 -1.01 -0.24
CA VAL A 33 7.39 -2.20 -0.85
C VAL A 33 6.00 -2.44 -0.27
N GLY A 34 5.86 -2.39 1.06
CA GLY A 34 4.55 -2.55 1.71
C GLY A 34 3.53 -1.49 1.26
N VAL A 35 3.95 -0.23 1.21
CA VAL A 35 3.10 0.89 0.75
C VAL A 35 2.70 0.71 -0.73
N VAL A 36 3.63 0.32 -1.59
CA VAL A 36 3.36 0.08 -3.02
C VAL A 36 2.31 -1.02 -3.18
N VAL A 37 2.40 -2.12 -2.42
CA VAL A 37 1.38 -3.19 -2.46
C VAL A 37 0.00 -2.65 -2.10
N VAL A 38 -0.11 -1.85 -1.04
CA VAL A 38 -1.39 -1.26 -0.62
C VAL A 38 -1.94 -0.32 -1.70
N ILE A 39 -1.09 0.55 -2.26
CA ILE A 39 -1.48 1.45 -3.34
C ILE A 39 -1.94 0.67 -4.57
N CYS A 40 -1.23 -0.40 -4.95
CA CYS A 40 -1.62 -1.26 -6.06
C CYS A 40 -3.00 -1.90 -5.85
N LEU A 41 -3.33 -2.34 -4.63
CA LEU A 41 -4.66 -2.88 -4.33
C LEU A 41 -5.75 -1.81 -4.44
N LEU A 42 -5.53 -0.63 -3.86
CA LEU A 42 -6.50 0.47 -3.88
C LEU A 42 -6.73 0.99 -5.31
N VAL A 43 -5.66 1.28 -6.03
CA VAL A 43 -5.74 1.77 -7.41
C VAL A 43 -6.26 0.68 -8.35
N GLY A 44 -5.86 -0.58 -8.15
CA GLY A 44 -6.32 -1.71 -8.94
C GLY A 44 -7.82 -1.92 -8.81
N THR A 45 -8.35 -1.92 -7.58
CA THR A 45 -9.81 -2.05 -7.35
C THR A 45 -10.58 -0.83 -7.84
N TYR A 46 -10.04 0.38 -7.68
CA TYR A 46 -10.65 1.61 -8.21
C TYR A 46 -10.73 1.59 -9.75
N LEU A 47 -9.64 1.23 -10.44
CA LEU A 47 -9.61 1.14 -11.90
C LEU A 47 -10.51 0.02 -12.41
N ALA A 48 -10.51 -1.14 -11.75
CA ALA A 48 -11.43 -2.22 -12.06
C ALA A 48 -12.89 -1.72 -11.91
N GLY A 49 -13.21 -1.05 -10.81
CA GLY A 49 -14.51 -0.44 -10.56
C GLY A 49 -14.89 0.61 -11.61
N LEU A 50 -13.95 1.40 -12.11
CA LEU A 50 -14.22 2.38 -13.16
C LEU A 50 -14.64 1.71 -14.48
N LEU A 51 -13.98 0.60 -14.83
CA LEU A 51 -14.26 -0.20 -16.02
C LEU A 51 -15.51 -1.10 -15.88
N LEU A 52 -16.07 -1.24 -14.67
CA LEU A 52 -17.32 -1.97 -14.49
C LEU A 52 -18.50 -1.23 -15.16
N PRO A 53 -19.40 -1.95 -15.86
CA PRO A 53 -20.60 -1.38 -16.46
C PRO A 53 -21.48 -0.68 -15.43
N GLU A 54 -22.18 0.38 -15.86
CA GLU A 54 -23.04 1.22 -15.00
C GLU A 54 -24.11 0.41 -14.25
N GLN A 55 -24.58 -0.68 -14.86
CA GLN A 55 -25.56 -1.63 -14.31
C GLN A 55 -25.06 -2.32 -13.03
N SER A 56 -23.75 -2.54 -12.90
CA SER A 56 -23.13 -3.18 -11.73
C SER A 56 -22.74 -2.17 -10.64
N LYS A 57 -22.72 -0.87 -10.98
CA LYS A 57 -22.46 0.26 -10.05
C LYS A 57 -23.74 0.77 -9.40
N GLN A 58 -24.89 0.48 -10.01
CA GLN A 58 -26.19 0.85 -9.46
C GLN A 58 -26.61 -0.21 -8.44
N ALA A 59 -26.71 0.19 -7.17
CA ALA A 59 -27.49 -0.57 -6.21
C ALA A 59 -28.93 -0.70 -6.76
N PRO A 60 -29.65 -1.82 -6.49
CA PRO A 60 -31.06 -1.92 -6.81
C PRO A 60 -31.75 -0.64 -6.32
N SER A 61 -32.42 0.08 -7.22
CA SER A 61 -33.12 1.29 -6.84
C SER A 61 -34.11 0.94 -5.71
N PRO A 62 -34.26 1.76 -4.66
CA PRO A 62 -35.24 1.51 -3.59
C PRO A 62 -36.68 1.41 -4.10
N TYR A 63 -36.91 1.91 -5.33
CA TYR A 63 -38.17 1.82 -6.06
C TYR A 63 -38.30 0.59 -6.96
N GLY A 64 -37.31 -0.32 -6.99
CA GLY A 64 -37.39 -1.54 -7.78
C GLY A 64 -38.61 -2.41 -7.44
N ALA A 65 -39.08 -2.36 -6.19
CA ALA A 65 -40.33 -3.00 -5.79
C ALA A 65 -41.59 -2.25 -6.28
N LEU A 66 -41.53 -0.93 -6.44
CA LEU A 66 -42.65 -0.10 -6.91
C LEU A 66 -42.83 -0.17 -8.44
N GLU A 67 -41.74 -0.24 -9.22
CA GLU A 67 -41.81 -0.39 -10.69
C GLU A 67 -42.37 -1.75 -11.13
N ILE A 68 -42.08 -2.83 -10.37
CA ILE A 68 -42.65 -4.16 -10.61
C ILE A 68 -44.16 -4.17 -10.33
N VAL A 69 -44.62 -3.46 -9.31
CA VAL A 69 -46.06 -3.38 -9.00
C VAL A 69 -46.80 -2.55 -10.05
N GLN A 70 -46.22 -1.45 -10.54
CA GLN A 70 -46.86 -0.65 -11.59
C GLN A 70 -46.98 -1.37 -12.94
N THR A 71 -46.09 -2.28 -13.28
CA THR A 71 -46.18 -3.06 -14.53
C THR A 71 -47.22 -4.18 -14.46
N ILE A 72 -47.59 -4.65 -13.27
CA ILE A 72 -48.63 -5.67 -13.08
C ILE A 72 -50.04 -5.07 -13.14
N ASP A 73 -50.21 -3.79 -12.78
CA ASP A 73 -51.52 -3.12 -12.72
C ASP A 73 -52.02 -2.60 -14.09
N VAL A 74 -51.16 -2.56 -15.11
CA VAL A 74 -51.48 -2.05 -16.47
C VAL A 74 -51.73 -3.19 -17.47
N ALA A 75 -51.89 -4.43 -17.00
CA ALA A 75 -52.18 -5.61 -17.83
C ALA A 75 -53.66 -6.02 -17.79
#